data_AF-A0A7R9JL57-F1
#
_entry.id   AF-A0A7R9JL57-F1
#
_cell.length_a   1.000
_cell.length_b   1.000
_cell.length_c   1.000
_cell.angle_alpha   90.00
_cell.angle_beta   90.00
_cell.angle_gamma   90.00
#
_symmetry.space_group_name_H-M   'P 1'
#
loop_
_entity.id
_entity.type
_entity.pdbx_description
1 polymer ?
#
loop_
_entity_poly.entity_id
_entity_poly.type
_entity_poly.pdbx_seq_one_letter_code
_entity_poly.pdbx_strand_id
1 'polypeptide(L)'
;MDVLPNEILLLIFSHLGVEDIVTRAQHVCKRWRLLCARSGMWKDLVYVPGKRVSEKEVYEVIRQAPKLRRVCLDRSMDTDTFIDNVRRFCQDIRELRVTPISWCGLSSRHIRALVTRYPDIETLGVSLGEESPRESLQLIGSLGNLRSLELFGFNSEDWVGEWRVLADGCPSLERLDFSCYGLKVTPEDLAYFLSRKKDLLRYLRVTCPRLDTETVKLLGQCITLEELRVVHMPQDTPVDLRPLVGLPRLKSLGLRY
;
A
#
# COMPACT_ATOMS: atom_id res chain seq x y z
N MET A 1 14.57 32.97 -21.38
CA MET A 1 13.76 32.27 -20.36
C MET A 1 13.92 32.84 -18.94
N ASP A 2 14.78 33.83 -18.69
CA ASP A 2 14.98 34.42 -17.35
C ASP A 2 13.83 35.32 -16.85
N VAL A 3 12.78 35.53 -17.65
CA VAL A 3 11.70 36.50 -17.37
C VAL A 3 10.51 35.86 -16.65
N LEU A 4 10.38 34.53 -16.65
CA LEU A 4 9.25 33.84 -16.01
C LEU A 4 9.37 33.93 -14.48
N PRO A 5 8.31 34.28 -13.73
CA PRO A 5 8.30 34.24 -12.26
C PRO A 5 8.49 32.82 -11.70
N ASN A 6 8.92 32.71 -10.44
CA ASN A 6 9.14 31.40 -9.81
C ASN A 6 7.84 30.60 -9.70
N GLU A 7 6.72 31.29 -9.48
CA GLU A 7 5.40 30.72 -9.31
C GLU A 7 4.97 30.00 -10.61
N ILE A 8 5.24 30.63 -11.77
CA ILE A 8 4.93 30.04 -13.07
C ILE A 8 5.85 28.86 -13.38
N LEU A 9 7.15 28.95 -13.03
CA LEU A 9 8.06 27.81 -13.18
C LEU A 9 7.66 26.63 -12.30
N LEU A 10 7.25 26.88 -11.05
CA LEU A 10 6.75 25.84 -10.15
C LEU A 10 5.46 25.21 -10.67
N LEU A 11 4.57 26.02 -11.27
CA LEU A 11 3.37 25.52 -11.94
C LEU A 11 3.74 24.62 -13.12
N ILE A 12 4.66 25.04 -13.99
CA ILE A 12 5.17 24.19 -15.09
C ILE A 12 5.75 22.89 -14.54
N PHE A 13 6.57 22.94 -13.49
CA PHE A 13 7.18 21.75 -12.91
C PHE A 13 6.18 20.82 -12.24
N SER A 14 5.03 21.32 -11.77
CA SER A 14 3.96 20.49 -11.22
C SER A 14 3.33 19.55 -12.26
N HIS A 15 3.54 19.83 -13.55
CA HIS A 15 3.14 18.97 -14.66
C HIS A 15 4.23 18.00 -15.13
N LEU A 16 5.42 18.03 -14.53
CA LEU A 16 6.53 17.13 -14.86
C LEU A 16 6.53 15.89 -13.95
N GLY A 17 6.91 14.74 -14.51
CA GLY A 17 7.18 13.54 -13.73
C GLY A 17 8.50 13.60 -12.97
N VAL A 18 8.70 12.66 -12.04
CA VAL A 18 9.94 12.54 -11.26
C VAL A 18 11.16 12.43 -12.17
N GLU A 19 11.10 11.57 -13.19
CA GLU A 19 12.19 11.36 -14.15
C GLU A 19 12.56 12.63 -14.90
N ASP A 20 11.58 13.41 -15.41
CA ASP A 20 11.84 14.66 -16.11
C ASP A 20 12.46 15.72 -15.18
N ILE A 21 12.03 15.76 -13.92
CA ILE A 21 12.59 16.70 -12.93
C ILE A 21 14.07 16.38 -12.68
N VAL A 22 14.40 15.11 -12.43
CA VAL A 22 15.78 14.72 -12.11
C VAL A 22 16.70 14.64 -13.33
N THR A 23 16.22 14.22 -14.51
CA THR A 23 17.10 14.04 -15.66
C THR A 23 17.19 15.26 -16.57
N ARG A 24 16.20 16.16 -16.54
CA ARG A 24 16.10 17.28 -17.48
C ARG A 24 16.00 18.62 -16.76
N ALA A 25 14.94 18.85 -15.99
CA ALA A 25 14.61 20.18 -15.47
C ALA A 25 15.73 20.76 -14.58
N GLN A 26 16.29 19.96 -13.66
CA GLN A 26 17.35 20.43 -12.76
C GLN A 26 18.69 20.73 -13.46
N HIS A 27 18.85 20.31 -14.72
CA HIS A 27 20.05 20.53 -15.52
C HIS A 27 19.94 21.73 -16.47
N VAL A 28 18.77 22.36 -16.60
CA VAL A 28 18.57 23.52 -17.48
C VAL A 28 19.38 24.74 -17.02
N CYS A 29 19.23 25.15 -15.76
CA CYS A 29 20.00 26.25 -15.18
C CYS A 29 20.02 26.19 -13.63
N LYS A 30 20.87 27.01 -12.99
CA LYS A 30 20.97 27.09 -11.52
C LYS A 30 19.62 27.39 -10.86
N ARG A 31 18.82 28.28 -11.46
CA ARG A 31 17.51 28.66 -10.95
C ARG A 31 16.52 27.49 -10.94
N TRP A 32 16.45 26.74 -12.04
CA TRP A 32 15.56 25.56 -12.13
C TRP A 32 15.99 24.49 -11.13
N ARG A 33 17.29 24.23 -11.00
CA ARG A 33 17.82 23.30 -9.99
C ARG A 33 17.38 23.65 -8.57
N LEU A 34 17.47 24.92 -8.18
CA LEU A 34 17.06 25.38 -6.84
C LEU A 34 15.56 25.25 -6.63
N LEU A 35 14.76 25.51 -7.66
CA LEU A 35 13.31 25.36 -7.61
C LEU A 35 12.90 23.89 -7.51
N CYS A 36 13.46 23.00 -8.34
CA CYS A 36 13.24 21.56 -8.29
C CYS A 36 13.60 20.96 -6.93
N ALA A 37 14.58 21.54 -6.22
CA ALA A 37 14.94 21.11 -4.87
C ALA A 37 13.92 21.48 -3.78
N ARG A 38 12.85 22.25 -4.06
CA ARG A 38 11.85 22.66 -3.06
C ARG A 38 10.94 21.49 -2.66
N SER A 39 10.77 21.25 -1.35
CA SER A 39 10.00 20.11 -0.82
C SER A 39 8.54 20.08 -1.24
N GLY A 40 7.89 21.24 -1.38
CA GLY A 40 6.49 21.33 -1.79
C GLY A 40 6.19 20.64 -3.11
N MET A 41 7.13 20.66 -4.07
CA MET A 41 6.95 20.04 -5.38
C MET A 41 6.87 18.51 -5.32
N TRP A 42 7.53 17.89 -4.35
CA TRP A 42 7.66 16.43 -4.28
C TRP A 42 6.49 15.75 -3.56
N LYS A 43 5.64 16.54 -2.90
CA LYS A 43 4.48 16.01 -2.16
C LYS A 43 3.52 15.26 -3.08
N ASP A 44 3.28 15.84 -4.25
CA ASP A 44 2.29 15.34 -5.21
C ASP A 44 2.90 14.47 -6.31
N LEU A 45 4.21 14.21 -6.26
CA LEU A 45 4.87 13.30 -7.20
C LEU A 45 4.86 11.87 -6.70
N VAL A 46 4.56 10.95 -7.61
CA VAL A 46 4.72 9.51 -7.44
C VAL A 46 5.75 9.05 -8.44
N TYR A 47 6.78 8.33 -7.98
CA TYR A 47 7.71 7.68 -8.89
C TYR A 47 7.25 6.27 -9.18
N VAL A 48 6.99 5.98 -10.46
CA VAL A 48 6.70 4.65 -10.97
C VAL A 48 7.73 4.33 -12.07
N PRO A 49 8.76 3.51 -11.79
CA PRO A 49 9.77 3.17 -12.77
C PRO A 49 9.16 2.60 -14.06
N GLY A 50 9.43 3.24 -15.20
CA GLY A 50 8.90 2.77 -16.49
C GLY A 50 9.40 1.36 -16.83
N LYS A 51 8.56 0.49 -17.40
CA LYS A 51 8.88 -0.94 -17.65
C LYS A 51 10.10 -1.18 -18.55
N ARG A 52 10.52 -0.19 -19.34
CA ARG A 52 11.65 -0.26 -20.29
C ARG A 52 12.94 0.41 -19.78
N VAL A 53 12.88 1.08 -18.63
CA VAL A 53 14.04 1.76 -18.01
C VAL A 53 14.99 0.71 -17.44
N SER A 54 16.31 0.90 -17.49
CA SER A 54 17.24 -0.03 -16.84
C SER A 54 17.23 0.14 -15.31
N GLU A 55 17.54 -0.92 -14.55
CA GLU A 55 17.59 -0.83 -13.07
C GLU A 55 18.58 0.25 -12.60
N LYS A 56 19.71 0.40 -13.31
CA LYS A 56 20.70 1.45 -13.04
C LYS A 56 20.08 2.84 -13.14
N GLU A 57 19.33 3.13 -14.21
CA GLU A 57 18.63 4.41 -14.36
C GLU A 57 17.60 4.61 -13.25
N VAL A 58 16.90 3.55 -12.84
CA VAL A 58 15.96 3.60 -11.72
C VAL A 58 16.65 4.03 -10.43
N TYR A 59 17.80 3.45 -10.12
CA TYR A 59 18.57 3.80 -8.92
C TYR A 59 19.18 5.20 -9.00
N GLU A 60 19.59 5.67 -10.18
CA GLU A 60 20.05 7.05 -10.36
C GLU A 60 18.92 8.07 -10.15
N VAL A 61 17.70 7.75 -10.55
CA VAL A 61 16.52 8.60 -10.26
C VAL A 61 16.26 8.65 -8.76
N ILE A 62 16.24 7.50 -8.07
CA ILE A 62 16.03 7.42 -6.61
C ILE A 62 17.11 8.22 -5.87
N ARG A 63 18.37 8.09 -6.28
CA ARG A 63 19.50 8.82 -5.70
C ARG A 63 19.36 10.34 -5.79
N GLN A 64 18.74 10.83 -6.87
CA GLN A 64 18.56 12.26 -7.13
C GLN A 64 17.23 12.80 -6.59
N ALA A 65 16.38 11.96 -6.00
CA ALA A 65 15.06 12.30 -5.51
C ALA A 65 14.92 12.13 -3.97
N PRO A 66 15.79 12.72 -3.13
CA PRO A 66 15.77 12.48 -1.68
C PRO A 66 14.51 12.97 -0.96
N LYS A 67 13.74 13.85 -1.60
CA LYS A 67 12.48 14.45 -1.09
C LYS A 67 11.23 13.71 -1.56
N LEU A 68 11.40 12.60 -2.28
CA LEU A 68 10.31 11.79 -2.77
C LEU A 68 9.53 11.21 -1.58
N ARG A 69 8.20 11.31 -1.64
CA ARG A 69 7.31 10.79 -0.60
C ARG A 69 6.54 9.56 -1.07
N ARG A 70 6.46 9.31 -2.38
CA ARG A 70 5.61 8.25 -2.94
C ARG A 70 6.33 7.49 -4.04
N VAL A 71 6.40 6.18 -3.88
CA VAL A 71 7.12 5.27 -4.78
C VAL A 71 6.29 4.01 -5.00
N CYS A 72 6.10 3.64 -6.25
CA CYS A 72 5.44 2.38 -6.62
C CYS A 72 6.31 1.59 -7.59
N LEU A 73 6.58 0.33 -7.28
CA LEU A 73 7.26 -0.61 -8.17
C LEU A 73 6.23 -1.57 -8.77
N ASP A 74 5.90 -1.37 -10.05
CA ASP A 74 4.99 -2.21 -10.85
C ASP A 74 5.73 -2.83 -12.06
N ARG A 75 6.89 -3.40 -11.78
CA ARG A 75 7.70 -4.16 -12.74
C ARG A 75 8.60 -5.17 -12.03
N SER A 76 8.97 -6.23 -12.74
CA SER A 76 9.94 -7.21 -12.22
C SER A 76 11.28 -6.53 -12.03
N MET A 77 11.82 -6.63 -10.81
CA MET A 77 13.12 -6.12 -10.38
C MET A 77 13.49 -6.79 -9.05
N ASP A 78 14.77 -6.75 -8.67
CA ASP A 78 15.18 -7.14 -7.32
C ASP A 78 14.57 -6.20 -6.27
N THR A 79 13.55 -6.71 -5.57
CA THR A 79 12.77 -5.96 -4.58
C THR A 79 13.61 -5.56 -3.37
N ASP A 80 14.50 -6.43 -2.90
CA ASP A 80 15.34 -6.15 -1.72
C ASP A 80 16.30 -4.99 -2.03
N THR A 81 16.98 -5.05 -3.16
CA THR A 81 17.89 -4.01 -3.66
C THR A 81 17.14 -2.70 -3.92
N PHE A 82 15.92 -2.78 -4.45
CA PHE A 82 15.07 -1.60 -4.61
C PHE A 82 14.74 -0.93 -3.28
N ILE A 83 14.28 -1.70 -2.30
CA ILE A 83 13.94 -1.20 -0.97
C ILE A 83 15.16 -0.57 -0.30
N ASP A 84 16.33 -1.20 -0.41
CA ASP A 84 17.56 -0.64 0.17
C ASP A 84 17.97 0.69 -0.49
N ASN A 85 17.83 0.81 -1.82
CA ASN A 85 18.07 2.07 -2.50
C ASN A 85 17.07 3.16 -2.07
N VAL A 86 15.78 2.85 -2.00
CA VAL A 86 14.75 3.79 -1.53
C VAL A 86 15.06 4.23 -0.10
N ARG A 87 15.36 3.31 0.81
CA ARG A 87 15.70 3.61 2.22
C ARG A 87 16.95 4.45 2.36
N ARG A 88 17.96 4.21 1.52
CA ARG A 88 19.24 4.91 1.55
C ARG A 88 19.11 6.37 1.13
N PHE A 89 18.33 6.66 0.09
CA PHE A 89 18.30 7.99 -0.53
C PHE A 89 17.05 8.81 -0.19
N CYS A 90 15.90 8.17 0.00
CA CYS A 90 14.66 8.85 0.37
C CYS A 90 14.47 8.86 1.89
N GLN A 91 13.99 9.99 2.42
CA GLN A 91 13.92 10.21 3.89
C GLN A 91 12.50 10.30 4.43
N ASP A 92 11.51 10.65 3.61
CA ASP A 92 10.14 10.93 4.04
C ASP A 92 9.10 10.18 3.18
N ILE A 93 9.30 8.87 2.99
CA ILE A 93 8.35 8.05 2.25
C ILE A 93 7.05 7.90 3.07
N ARG A 94 5.93 8.24 2.43
CA ARG A 94 4.55 8.12 2.92
C ARG A 94 3.74 7.08 2.17
N GLU A 95 4.10 6.81 0.92
CA GLU A 95 3.50 5.74 0.12
C GLU A 95 4.60 4.90 -0.51
N LEU A 96 4.58 3.61 -0.19
CA LEU A 96 5.45 2.62 -0.79
C LEU A 96 4.61 1.43 -1.22
N ARG A 97 4.52 1.18 -2.52
CA ARG A 97 3.90 -0.04 -3.05
C ARG A 97 4.90 -0.82 -3.88
N VAL A 98 5.00 -2.11 -3.63
CA VAL A 98 5.78 -3.04 -4.43
C VAL A 98 4.84 -4.18 -4.82
N THR A 99 4.45 -4.16 -6.10
CA THR A 99 3.56 -5.17 -6.67
C THR A 99 4.35 -6.46 -6.87
N PRO A 100 3.82 -7.63 -6.46
CA PRO A 100 4.52 -8.90 -6.64
C PRO A 100 4.48 -9.26 -8.11
N ILE A 101 5.65 -9.41 -8.71
CA ILE A 101 5.78 -9.90 -10.09
C ILE A 101 6.58 -11.20 -10.14
N SER A 102 7.26 -11.53 -9.04
CA SER A 102 7.96 -12.79 -8.79
C SER A 102 7.46 -13.40 -7.49
N TRP A 103 7.72 -14.69 -7.32
CA TRP A 103 7.38 -15.49 -6.13
C TRP A 103 8.22 -15.12 -4.89
N CYS A 104 8.78 -13.91 -4.83
CA CYS A 104 9.59 -13.44 -3.72
C CYS A 104 8.86 -12.34 -2.95
N GLY A 105 8.85 -12.50 -1.63
CA GLY A 105 8.37 -11.48 -0.70
C GLY A 105 9.53 -10.89 0.10
N LEU A 106 9.27 -9.75 0.73
CA LEU A 106 10.20 -9.12 1.64
C LEU A 106 10.36 -9.98 2.90
N SER A 107 11.60 -10.27 3.25
CA SER A 107 11.95 -10.87 4.53
C SER A 107 11.59 -9.94 5.70
N SER A 108 11.40 -10.50 6.90
CA SER A 108 11.08 -9.71 8.10
C SER A 108 12.17 -8.68 8.44
N ARG A 109 13.43 -8.95 8.07
CA ARG A 109 14.52 -7.96 8.14
C ARG A 109 14.20 -6.70 7.33
N HIS A 110 13.74 -6.81 6.09
CA HIS A 110 13.43 -5.66 5.24
C HIS A 110 12.18 -4.93 5.69
N ILE A 111 11.16 -5.66 6.18
CA ILE A 111 9.97 -5.06 6.79
C ILE A 111 10.34 -4.24 8.02
N ARG A 112 11.12 -4.80 8.95
CA ARG A 112 11.62 -4.06 10.12
C ARG A 112 12.35 -2.81 9.69
N ALA A 113 13.23 -2.95 8.72
CA ALA A 113 14.07 -1.87 8.23
C ALA A 113 13.23 -0.75 7.58
N LEU A 114 12.12 -1.08 6.92
CA LEU A 114 11.12 -0.13 6.42
C LEU A 114 10.37 0.57 7.55
N VAL A 115 9.80 -0.19 8.49
CA VAL A 115 9.02 0.35 9.62
C VAL A 115 9.87 1.30 10.49
N THR A 116 11.13 0.94 10.76
CA THR A 116 12.07 1.81 11.49
C THR A 116 12.40 3.07 10.71
N ARG A 117 12.49 2.99 9.38
CA ARG A 117 12.88 4.13 8.54
C ARG A 117 11.72 5.07 8.26
N TYR A 118 10.50 4.55 8.14
CA TYR A 118 9.30 5.29 7.75
C TYR A 118 8.15 5.03 8.73
N PRO A 119 8.29 5.47 10.00
CA PRO A 119 7.25 5.25 11.01
C PRO A 119 5.94 5.98 10.69
N ASP A 120 6.00 7.04 9.88
CA ASP A 120 4.82 7.81 9.45
C ASP A 120 4.30 7.41 8.07
N ILE A 121 4.60 6.20 7.59
CA ILE A 121 4.08 5.71 6.32
C ILE A 121 2.55 5.62 6.38
N GLU A 122 1.89 6.12 5.33
CA GLU A 122 0.42 6.21 5.23
C GLU A 122 -0.14 5.10 4.35
N THR A 123 0.63 4.66 3.35
CA THR A 123 0.27 3.56 2.44
C THR A 123 1.44 2.62 2.25
N LEU A 124 1.22 1.34 2.55
CA LEU A 124 2.19 0.27 2.39
C LEU A 124 1.58 -0.87 1.58
N GLY A 125 2.17 -1.18 0.43
CA GLY A 125 1.83 -2.34 -0.37
C GLY A 125 3.05 -3.22 -0.56
N VAL A 126 3.06 -4.44 -0.03
CA VAL A 126 4.23 -5.33 -0.09
C VAL A 126 3.82 -6.79 -0.16
N SER A 127 4.65 -7.60 -0.82
CA SER A 127 4.61 -9.04 -0.63
C SER A 127 5.45 -9.42 0.58
N LEU A 128 4.92 -10.22 1.48
CA LEU A 128 5.66 -10.76 2.61
C LEU A 128 6.30 -12.10 2.23
N GLY A 129 7.54 -12.32 2.67
CA GLY A 129 8.27 -13.57 2.43
C GLY A 129 7.71 -14.73 3.24
N GLU A 130 8.19 -15.95 2.93
CA GLU A 130 7.76 -17.18 3.62
C GLU A 130 8.22 -17.24 5.08
N GLU A 131 9.27 -16.49 5.44
CA GLU A 131 9.84 -16.46 6.78
C GLU A 131 8.92 -15.68 7.75
N SER A 132 8.22 -16.40 8.62
CA SER A 132 7.43 -15.90 9.77
C SER A 132 6.53 -14.69 9.47
N PRO A 133 5.31 -14.91 8.95
CA PRO A 133 4.37 -13.82 8.65
C PRO A 133 4.00 -12.99 9.88
N ARG A 134 3.95 -13.63 11.05
CA ARG A 134 3.62 -13.01 12.34
C ARG A 134 4.52 -11.82 12.68
N GLU A 135 5.83 -12.01 12.57
CA GLU A 135 6.80 -10.97 12.92
C GLU A 135 6.62 -9.74 12.02
N SER A 136 6.49 -9.97 10.71
CA SER A 136 6.25 -8.91 9.73
C SER A 136 4.93 -8.18 9.99
N LEU A 137 3.86 -8.92 10.31
CA LEU A 137 2.56 -8.34 10.65
C LEU A 137 2.59 -7.54 11.97
N GLN A 138 3.36 -7.97 12.98
CA GLN A 138 3.56 -7.21 14.22
C GLN A 138 4.28 -5.88 13.98
N LEU A 139 5.32 -5.92 13.14
CA LEU A 139 6.04 -4.70 12.74
C LEU A 139 5.10 -3.74 12.01
N ILE A 140 4.32 -4.24 11.04
CA ILE A 140 3.35 -3.43 10.30
C ILE A 140 2.24 -2.91 11.23
N GLY A 141 1.74 -3.76 12.13
CA GLY A 141 0.72 -3.45 13.14
C GLY A 141 1.10 -2.28 14.06
N SER A 142 2.41 -2.02 14.24
CA SER A 142 2.91 -0.90 15.04
C SER A 142 2.80 0.48 14.35
N LEU A 143 2.47 0.53 13.06
CA LEU A 143 2.40 1.77 12.29
C LEU A 143 1.13 2.58 12.62
N GLY A 144 1.29 3.66 13.38
CA GLY A 144 0.17 4.50 13.84
C GLY A 144 -0.54 5.28 12.72
N ASN A 145 0.21 5.67 11.68
CA ASN A 145 -0.26 6.52 10.58
C ASN A 145 -0.71 5.74 9.34
N LEU A 146 -0.59 4.40 9.35
CA LEU A 146 -0.93 3.57 8.20
C LEU A 146 -2.45 3.57 7.96
N ARG A 147 -2.85 4.09 6.80
CA ARG A 147 -4.25 4.18 6.35
C ARG A 147 -4.60 3.15 5.29
N SER A 148 -3.62 2.72 4.50
CA SER A 148 -3.81 1.76 3.42
C SER A 148 -2.75 0.68 3.48
N LEU A 149 -3.18 -0.57 3.62
CA LEU A 149 -2.33 -1.74 3.63
C LEU A 149 -2.74 -2.70 2.51
N GLU A 150 -1.79 -3.02 1.65
CA GLU A 150 -1.94 -4.04 0.61
C GLU A 150 -0.93 -5.14 0.90
N LEU A 151 -1.42 -6.29 1.34
CA LEU A 151 -0.58 -7.45 1.56
C LEU A 151 -0.81 -8.44 0.44
N PHE A 152 0.29 -8.70 -0.25
CA PHE A 152 0.38 -9.78 -1.19
C PHE A 152 1.13 -10.93 -0.54
N GLY A 153 0.82 -12.14 -0.94
CA GLY A 153 1.54 -13.29 -0.42
C GLY A 153 1.36 -14.49 -1.31
N PHE A 154 2.02 -15.56 -0.88
CA PHE A 154 2.01 -16.85 -1.52
C PHE A 154 1.50 -17.91 -0.54
N ASN A 155 1.03 -19.01 -1.11
CA ASN A 155 0.31 -20.09 -0.47
C ASN A 155 1.10 -20.70 0.70
N SER A 156 0.81 -20.33 1.95
CA SER A 156 1.17 -21.14 3.11
C SER A 156 0.02 -21.16 4.14
N GLU A 157 -0.21 -22.33 4.73
CA GLU A 157 -1.23 -22.54 5.77
C GLU A 157 -0.88 -21.80 7.09
N ASP A 158 0.34 -21.27 7.20
CA ASP A 158 0.94 -20.69 8.41
C ASP A 158 0.45 -19.28 8.81
N TRP A 159 -0.57 -18.76 8.13
CA TRP A 159 -1.07 -17.40 8.33
C TRP A 159 -2.41 -17.32 9.06
N VAL A 160 -3.02 -18.48 9.35
CA VAL A 160 -4.30 -18.53 10.07
C VAL A 160 -4.13 -17.85 11.44
N GLY A 161 -5.03 -16.91 11.76
CA GLY A 161 -5.00 -16.15 13.02
C GLY A 161 -3.95 -15.02 13.10
N GLU A 162 -2.93 -14.99 12.25
CA GLU A 162 -1.81 -14.04 12.38
C GLU A 162 -2.20 -12.59 12.08
N TRP A 163 -3.22 -12.41 11.26
CA TRP A 163 -3.69 -11.10 10.86
C TRP A 163 -4.54 -10.39 11.95
N ARG A 164 -4.88 -11.06 13.07
CA ARG A 164 -5.48 -10.39 14.26
C ARG A 164 -4.60 -9.27 14.79
N VAL A 165 -3.29 -9.38 14.59
CA VAL A 165 -2.33 -8.31 14.91
C VAL A 165 -2.66 -7.00 14.18
N LEU A 166 -3.22 -7.06 12.96
CA LEU A 166 -3.69 -5.87 12.23
C LEU A 166 -5.02 -5.33 12.77
N ALA A 167 -5.84 -6.18 13.39
CA ALA A 167 -7.05 -5.75 14.09
C ALA A 167 -6.70 -4.93 15.35
N ASP A 168 -5.69 -5.40 16.09
CA ASP A 168 -5.22 -4.77 17.32
C ASP A 168 -4.30 -3.56 17.05
N GLY A 169 -3.51 -3.63 15.98
CA GLY A 169 -2.60 -2.58 15.51
C GLY A 169 -3.23 -1.61 14.49
N CYS A 170 -2.42 -0.80 13.82
CA CYS A 170 -2.80 0.13 12.75
C CYS A 170 -4.09 0.93 13.06
N PRO A 171 -4.10 1.81 14.07
CA PRO A 171 -5.32 2.48 14.56
C PRO A 171 -6.00 3.36 13.50
N SER A 172 -5.29 3.78 12.45
CA SER A 172 -5.80 4.63 11.37
C SER A 172 -6.17 3.87 10.09
N LEU A 173 -6.21 2.52 10.12
CA LEU A 173 -6.38 1.71 8.92
C LEU A 173 -7.78 1.85 8.32
N GLU A 174 -7.87 2.43 7.12
CA GLU A 174 -9.11 2.64 6.37
C GLU A 174 -9.25 1.68 5.19
N ARG A 175 -8.12 1.21 4.64
CA ARG A 175 -8.09 0.35 3.45
C ARG A 175 -7.22 -0.86 3.71
N LEU A 176 -7.82 -2.03 3.57
CA LEU A 176 -7.12 -3.31 3.65
C LEU A 176 -7.38 -4.12 2.38
N ASP A 177 -6.33 -4.40 1.63
CA ASP A 177 -6.32 -5.44 0.60
C ASP A 177 -5.50 -6.63 1.10
N PHE A 178 -6.21 -7.72 1.34
CA PHE A 178 -5.67 -9.00 1.78
C PHE A 178 -6.09 -10.09 0.78
N SER A 179 -5.70 -9.92 -0.49
CA SER A 179 -5.99 -10.85 -1.60
C SER A 179 -4.80 -11.73 -1.98
N CYS A 180 -4.20 -12.34 -0.96
CA CYS A 180 -3.18 -13.36 -1.16
C CYS A 180 -3.79 -14.68 -1.64
N TYR A 181 -3.17 -15.30 -2.65
CA TYR A 181 -3.55 -16.63 -3.11
C TYR A 181 -3.22 -17.66 -2.02
N GLY A 182 -4.21 -18.45 -1.60
CA GLY A 182 -4.05 -19.50 -0.59
C GLY A 182 -4.33 -19.09 0.86
N LEU A 183 -4.36 -17.78 1.16
CA LEU A 183 -4.70 -17.29 2.49
C LEU A 183 -6.20 -17.32 2.74
N LYS A 184 -6.59 -18.12 3.73
CA LYS A 184 -7.97 -18.25 4.16
C LYS A 184 -8.13 -17.53 5.48
N VAL A 185 -8.81 -16.39 5.44
CA VAL A 185 -9.26 -15.71 6.65
C VAL A 185 -10.46 -16.48 7.19
N THR A 186 -10.41 -16.98 8.43
CA THR A 186 -11.56 -17.63 9.06
C THR A 186 -12.68 -16.60 9.31
N PRO A 187 -13.97 -17.01 9.33
CA PRO A 187 -15.06 -16.11 9.68
C PRO A 187 -14.87 -15.46 11.06
N GLU A 188 -14.37 -16.22 12.03
CA GLU A 188 -14.11 -15.77 13.40
C GLU A 188 -13.06 -14.66 13.46
N ASP A 189 -11.96 -14.82 12.73
CA ASP A 189 -10.95 -13.76 12.65
C ASP A 189 -11.53 -12.53 11.93
N LEU A 190 -12.36 -12.75 10.89
CA LEU A 190 -12.95 -11.65 10.13
C LEU A 190 -13.89 -10.83 11.00
N ALA A 191 -14.73 -11.50 11.76
CA ALA A 191 -15.57 -10.89 12.76
C ALA A 191 -14.74 -10.13 13.81
N TYR A 192 -13.64 -10.72 14.30
CA TYR A 192 -12.74 -10.06 15.25
C TYR A 192 -12.16 -8.75 14.69
N PHE A 193 -11.66 -8.76 13.45
CA PHE A 193 -11.15 -7.55 12.81
C PHE A 193 -12.22 -6.49 12.59
N LEU A 194 -13.38 -6.88 12.06
CA LEU A 194 -14.49 -5.97 11.82
C LEU A 194 -14.97 -5.33 13.12
N SER A 195 -15.02 -6.07 14.23
CA SER A 195 -15.43 -5.54 15.53
C SER A 195 -14.57 -4.35 16.00
N ARG A 196 -13.31 -4.28 15.54
CA ARG A 196 -12.35 -3.23 15.90
C ARG A 196 -12.18 -2.14 14.85
N LYS A 197 -12.48 -2.43 13.58
CA LYS A 197 -12.18 -1.54 12.44
C LYS A 197 -13.40 -1.03 11.68
N LYS A 198 -14.61 -1.53 11.97
CA LYS A 198 -15.84 -1.23 11.22
C LYS A 198 -16.13 0.26 11.03
N ASP A 199 -15.79 1.12 11.99
CA ASP A 199 -16.09 2.55 11.91
C ASP A 199 -15.10 3.31 11.00
N LEU A 200 -13.94 2.70 10.69
CA LEU A 200 -12.86 3.30 9.91
C LEU A 200 -12.79 2.80 8.47
N LEU A 201 -13.20 1.55 8.23
CA LEU A 201 -12.99 0.86 6.95
C LEU A 201 -13.77 1.50 5.81
N ARG A 202 -13.05 1.86 4.75
CA ARG A 202 -13.57 2.37 3.47
C ARG A 202 -13.37 1.38 2.34
N TYR A 203 -12.33 0.55 2.40
CA TYR A 203 -12.07 -0.51 1.43
C TYR A 203 -11.69 -1.78 2.16
N LEU A 204 -12.35 -2.88 1.84
CA LEU A 204 -11.98 -4.20 2.31
C LEU A 204 -11.98 -5.19 1.14
N ARG A 205 -10.82 -5.79 0.89
CA ARG A 205 -10.71 -6.97 0.04
C ARG A 205 -10.08 -8.11 0.81
N VAL A 206 -10.78 -9.25 0.87
CA VAL A 206 -10.31 -10.43 1.60
C VAL A 206 -10.69 -11.71 0.85
N THR A 207 -9.84 -12.73 0.96
CA THR A 207 -10.21 -14.11 0.60
C THR A 207 -10.75 -14.80 1.85
N CYS A 208 -12.04 -15.13 1.85
CA CYS A 208 -12.71 -15.75 2.98
C CYS A 208 -13.49 -16.98 2.48
N PRO A 209 -13.13 -18.20 2.92
CA PRO A 209 -13.75 -19.42 2.41
C PRO A 209 -15.23 -19.50 2.78
N ARG A 210 -15.66 -18.83 3.86
CA ARG A 210 -17.05 -18.81 4.31
C ARG A 210 -17.37 -17.46 4.93
N LEU A 211 -18.47 -16.84 4.52
CA LEU A 211 -19.10 -15.77 5.28
C LEU A 211 -20.22 -16.37 6.10
N ASP A 212 -20.20 -16.22 7.42
CA ASP A 212 -21.34 -16.59 8.26
C ASP A 212 -22.25 -15.37 8.52
N THR A 213 -23.41 -15.62 9.11
CA THR A 213 -24.41 -14.59 9.41
C THR A 213 -23.85 -13.47 10.29
N GLU A 214 -22.95 -13.80 11.22
CA GLU A 214 -22.39 -12.81 12.15
C GLU A 214 -21.41 -11.88 11.44
N THR A 215 -20.53 -12.43 10.60
CA THR A 215 -19.60 -11.67 9.78
C THR A 215 -20.35 -10.71 8.86
N VAL A 216 -21.43 -11.16 8.21
CA VAL A 216 -22.24 -10.29 7.33
C VAL A 216 -22.96 -9.19 8.10
N LYS A 217 -23.46 -9.47 9.31
CA LYS A 217 -24.02 -8.43 10.18
C LYS A 217 -22.98 -7.37 10.55
N LEU A 218 -21.76 -7.77 10.90
CA LEU A 218 -20.67 -6.85 11.23
C LEU A 218 -20.25 -6.02 10.01
N LEU A 219 -20.18 -6.63 8.83
CA LEU A 219 -19.97 -5.89 7.58
C LEU A 219 -21.09 -4.86 7.33
N GLY A 220 -22.35 -5.22 7.60
CA GLY A 220 -23.49 -4.30 7.53
C GLY A 220 -23.45 -3.14 8.54
N GLN A 221 -22.57 -3.19 9.55
CA GLN A 221 -22.31 -2.09 10.48
C GLN A 221 -21.16 -1.17 10.02
N CYS A 222 -20.44 -1.52 8.96
CA CYS A 222 -19.34 -0.72 8.43
C CYS A 222 -19.86 0.46 7.61
N ILE A 223 -20.47 1.45 8.26
CA ILE A 223 -21.17 2.57 7.60
C ILE A 223 -20.26 3.46 6.73
N THR A 224 -18.95 3.39 6.93
CA THR A 224 -17.94 4.11 6.15
C THR A 224 -17.46 3.35 4.92
N LEU A 225 -17.86 2.07 4.76
CA LEU A 225 -17.37 1.18 3.71
C LEU A 225 -17.87 1.62 2.32
N GLU A 226 -16.93 1.82 1.41
CA GLU A 226 -17.17 2.24 0.03
C GLU A 226 -17.01 1.08 -0.95
N GLU A 227 -16.06 0.18 -0.68
CA GLU A 227 -15.83 -0.99 -1.52
C GLU A 227 -15.63 -2.25 -0.66
N LEU A 228 -16.39 -3.29 -0.99
CA LEU A 228 -16.24 -4.62 -0.42
C LEU A 228 -15.99 -5.63 -1.52
N ARG A 229 -14.88 -6.36 -1.42
CA ARG A 229 -14.57 -7.49 -2.30
C ARG A 229 -14.27 -8.72 -1.47
N VAL A 230 -15.17 -9.69 -1.48
CA VAL A 230 -14.93 -10.98 -0.85
C VAL A 230 -14.75 -12.02 -1.95
N VAL A 231 -13.56 -12.61 -1.99
CA VAL A 231 -13.33 -13.81 -2.79
C VAL A 231 -13.78 -14.98 -1.94
N HIS A 232 -14.92 -15.53 -2.30
CA HIS A 232 -15.56 -16.69 -1.67
C HIS A 232 -15.18 -17.94 -2.47
N MET A 233 -15.13 -19.09 -1.79
CA MET A 233 -14.99 -20.40 -2.42
C MET A 233 -16.36 -21.08 -2.36
N PRO A 234 -16.81 -21.78 -3.41
CA PRO A 234 -18.20 -22.22 -3.50
C PRO A 234 -18.56 -23.16 -2.34
N GLN A 235 -19.64 -22.83 -1.64
CA GLN A 235 -20.28 -23.68 -0.64
C GLN A 235 -21.81 -23.63 -0.84
N ASP A 236 -22.48 -24.76 -0.58
CA ASP A 236 -23.91 -24.99 -0.82
C ASP A 236 -24.86 -24.22 0.12
N THR A 237 -24.35 -23.35 1.01
CA THR A 237 -25.18 -22.68 2.03
C THR A 237 -25.45 -21.23 1.64
N PRO A 238 -26.71 -20.84 1.36
CA PRO A 238 -27.06 -19.45 1.09
C PRO A 238 -26.83 -18.58 2.33
N VAL A 239 -26.14 -17.46 2.15
CA VAL A 239 -25.91 -16.44 3.20
C VAL A 239 -26.80 -15.24 2.93
N ASP A 240 -27.44 -14.71 3.98
CA ASP A 240 -28.28 -13.52 3.86
C ASP A 240 -27.42 -12.25 3.75
N LEU A 241 -27.35 -11.69 2.54
CA LEU A 241 -26.57 -10.49 2.23
C LEU A 241 -27.35 -9.18 2.41
N ARG A 242 -28.64 -9.22 2.83
CA ARG A 242 -29.44 -8.01 3.08
C ARG A 242 -28.75 -6.96 3.96
N PRO A 243 -27.96 -7.32 5.01
CA PRO A 243 -27.24 -6.33 5.81
C PRO A 243 -26.26 -5.46 5.00
N LEU A 244 -25.74 -5.95 3.86
CA LEU A 244 -24.79 -5.21 3.03
C LEU A 244 -25.47 -4.19 2.10
N VAL A 245 -26.72 -4.45 1.72
CA VAL A 245 -27.49 -3.62 0.79
C VAL A 245 -27.84 -2.26 1.41
N GLY A 246 -27.95 -2.18 2.74
CA GLY A 246 -28.27 -0.96 3.47
C GLY A 246 -27.09 -0.03 3.74
N LEU A 247 -25.88 -0.34 3.27
CA LEU A 247 -24.69 0.45 3.58
C LEU A 247 -24.72 1.79 2.81
N PRO A 248 -24.68 2.95 3.52
CA PRO A 248 -24.98 4.25 2.92
C PRO A 248 -23.90 4.76 1.94
N ARG A 249 -22.68 4.21 2.02
CA ARG A 249 -21.53 4.63 1.22
C ARG A 249 -21.03 3.58 0.25
N LEU A 250 -21.63 2.39 0.23
CA LEU A 250 -21.15 1.28 -0.58
C LEU A 250 -21.38 1.57 -2.07
N LYS A 251 -20.29 1.68 -2.82
CA LYS A 251 -20.26 1.94 -4.27
C LYS A 251 -20.00 0.68 -5.07
N SER A 252 -19.26 -0.26 -4.51
CA SER A 252 -18.87 -1.50 -5.18
C SER A 252 -18.97 -2.69 -4.24
N LEU A 253 -19.72 -3.71 -4.65
CA LEU A 253 -19.79 -5.01 -4.00
C LEU A 253 -19.36 -6.09 -5.01
N GLY A 254 -18.25 -6.75 -4.71
CA GLY A 254 -17.73 -7.87 -5.51
C GLY A 254 -17.71 -9.15 -4.69
N LEU A 255 -18.65 -10.05 -4.94
CA LEU A 255 -18.64 -11.40 -4.39
C LEU A 255 -18.29 -12.35 -5.54
N ARG A 256 -17.11 -12.97 -5.47
CA ARG A 256 -16.68 -13.99 -6.45
C ARG A 256 -16.81 -15.36 -5.81
N TYR A 257 -17.44 -16.30 -6.53
CA TYR A 257 -17.50 -17.72 -6.18
C TYR A 257 -16.33 -18.47 -6.82
#